data_AF-A0A8T5QPG8-F1
#
_entry.id   AF-A0A8T5QPG8-F1
#
_cell.length_a   1.000
_cell.length_b   1.000
_cell.length_c   1.000
_cell.angle_alpha   90.00
_cell.angle_beta   90.00
_cell.angle_gamma   90.00
#
_symmetry.space_group_name_H-M   'P 1'
#
loop_
_entity.id
_entity.type
_entity.pdbx_description
1 polymer ?
#
loop_
_entity_poly.entity_id
_entity_poly.type
_entity_poly.pdbx_seq_one_letter_code
_entity_poly.pdbx_strand_id
1 'polypeptide(L)'
;MMVTFASYLMALFFLVLASITDLKTKEVPYSISYSFILLSVIYRVILSINSSSITPILHALYGFLIFFTIGYLLYKVNLWGGADATLLFAMGILFGYESINGFMPHFLINLFIIGGVFGILYCLYKGIKENLKYTSPKYMSKIYLICSIFIVLSYFLIDDISLKIPFFFLIILIPISILIVSYTKLVQDELLIRKVSILKLTEGDWINEDIKINGKIIVRKRDNGISLKQLEKLNELYKKGRIRKVTIKEGMPFIPSFLISLIITYYFGNILLLLL
;
A
#
# COMPACT_ATOMS: atom_id res chain seq x y z
N MET A 1 -15.81 -20.30 -8.55
CA MET A 1 -15.16 -20.16 -9.86
C MET A 1 -13.66 -20.20 -9.66
N MET A 2 -13.01 -21.22 -10.21
CA MET A 2 -11.56 -21.28 -10.17
C MET A 2 -10.99 -20.05 -10.87
N VAL A 3 -9.94 -19.48 -10.29
CA VAL A 3 -9.08 -18.53 -11.00
C VAL A 3 -8.66 -19.18 -12.30
N THR A 4 -9.10 -18.60 -13.40
CA THR A 4 -8.73 -19.12 -14.71
C THR A 4 -7.31 -18.70 -15.01
N PHE A 5 -6.57 -19.54 -15.74
CA PHE A 5 -5.25 -19.20 -16.21
C PHE A 5 -5.23 -17.88 -17.01
N ALA A 6 -6.29 -17.60 -17.77
CA ALA A 6 -6.48 -16.34 -18.49
C ALA A 6 -6.55 -15.12 -17.56
N SER A 7 -7.35 -15.19 -16.49
CA SER A 7 -7.45 -14.10 -15.50
C SER A 7 -6.14 -13.86 -14.76
N TYR A 8 -5.39 -14.93 -14.46
CA TYR A 8 -4.05 -14.84 -13.87
C TYR A 8 -3.07 -14.14 -14.81
N LEU A 9 -2.95 -14.58 -16.07
CA LEU A 9 -2.04 -13.97 -17.05
C LEU A 9 -2.37 -12.49 -17.29
N MET A 10 -3.65 -12.16 -17.32
CA MET A 10 -4.09 -10.78 -17.47
C MET A 10 -3.66 -9.91 -16.27
N ALA A 11 -3.90 -10.37 -15.04
CA ALA A 11 -3.42 -9.66 -13.85
C ALA A 11 -1.89 -9.52 -13.83
N LEU A 12 -1.18 -10.60 -14.18
CA LEU A 12 0.27 -10.63 -14.24
C LEU A 12 0.79 -9.58 -15.22
N PHE A 13 0.23 -9.50 -16.42
CA PHE A 13 0.61 -8.50 -17.43
C PHE A 13 0.46 -7.07 -16.91
N PHE A 14 -0.71 -6.72 -16.35
CA PHE A 14 -0.96 -5.37 -15.84
C PHE A 14 -0.09 -5.03 -14.63
N LEU A 15 0.10 -5.96 -13.69
CA LEU A 15 0.95 -5.74 -12.52
C LEU A 15 2.42 -5.66 -12.89
N VAL A 16 2.90 -6.38 -13.91
CA VAL A 16 4.27 -6.23 -14.43
C VAL A 16 4.46 -4.85 -15.02
N LEU A 17 3.55 -4.40 -15.89
CA LEU A 17 3.63 -3.06 -16.48
C LEU A 17 3.59 -1.97 -15.40
N ALA A 18 2.65 -2.07 -14.45
CA ALA A 18 2.52 -1.12 -13.36
C ALA A 18 3.74 -1.16 -12.42
N SER A 19 4.34 -2.33 -12.15
CA SER A 19 5.56 -2.46 -11.35
C SER A 19 6.77 -1.82 -12.04
N ILE A 20 6.89 -1.97 -13.37
CA ILE A 20 7.99 -1.36 -14.13
C ILE A 20 7.87 0.17 -14.10
N THR A 21 6.68 0.72 -14.29
CA THR A 21 6.48 2.17 -14.21
C THR A 21 6.69 2.66 -12.78
N ASP A 22 6.14 1.98 -11.79
CA ASP A 22 6.26 2.36 -10.38
C ASP A 22 7.73 2.35 -9.91
N LEU A 23 8.53 1.34 -10.26
CA LEU A 23 9.96 1.32 -9.94
C LEU A 23 10.76 2.43 -10.63
N LYS A 24 10.37 2.86 -11.83
CA LYS A 24 11.10 3.87 -12.62
C LYS A 24 10.68 5.30 -12.26
N THR A 25 9.39 5.55 -12.12
CA THR A 25 8.81 6.89 -11.98
C THR A 25 8.11 7.10 -10.63
N LYS A 26 7.90 6.05 -9.82
CA LYS A 26 7.11 6.07 -8.56
C LYS A 26 5.66 6.47 -8.76
N GLU A 27 5.20 6.30 -10.00
CA GLU A 27 3.87 6.66 -10.45
C GLU A 27 3.38 5.57 -11.40
N VAL A 28 2.07 5.32 -11.37
CA VAL A 28 1.41 4.41 -12.31
C VAL A 28 0.52 5.25 -13.23
N PRO A 29 0.77 5.25 -14.55
CA PRO A 29 -0.08 5.96 -15.49
C PRO A 29 -1.53 5.51 -15.41
N TYR A 30 -2.45 6.47 -15.42
CA TYR A 30 -3.90 6.23 -15.44
C TYR A 30 -4.33 5.29 -16.57
N SER A 31 -3.64 5.32 -17.72
CA SER A 31 -3.92 4.43 -18.85
C SER A 31 -3.77 2.96 -18.48
N ILE A 32 -2.79 2.58 -17.65
CA ILE A 32 -2.59 1.19 -17.21
C ILE A 32 -3.76 0.78 -16.30
N SER A 33 -4.05 1.57 -15.27
CA SER A 33 -5.09 1.25 -14.30
C SER A 33 -6.48 1.22 -14.93
N TYR A 34 -6.86 2.21 -15.74
CA TYR A 34 -8.16 2.24 -16.41
C TYR A 34 -8.31 1.15 -17.47
N SER A 35 -7.25 0.85 -18.22
CA SER A 35 -7.28 -0.29 -19.16
C SER A 35 -7.46 -1.61 -18.42
N PHE A 36 -6.83 -1.77 -17.26
CA PHE A 36 -6.98 -2.98 -16.46
C PHE A 36 -8.43 -3.19 -16.04
N ILE A 37 -9.06 -2.14 -15.48
CA ILE A 37 -10.46 -2.16 -15.05
C ILE A 37 -11.40 -2.50 -16.21
N LEU A 38 -11.24 -1.80 -17.33
CA LEU A 38 -12.09 -1.99 -18.51
C LEU A 38 -12.02 -3.43 -19.01
N LEU A 39 -10.81 -3.96 -19.18
CA LEU A 39 -10.62 -5.33 -19.63
C LEU A 39 -11.12 -6.34 -18.59
N SER A 40 -11.04 -6.05 -17.29
CA SER A 40 -11.55 -6.95 -16.24
C SER A 40 -13.06 -7.05 -16.31
N VAL A 41 -13.76 -5.94 -16.56
CA VAL A 41 -15.21 -5.92 -16.79
C VAL A 41 -15.56 -6.71 -18.05
N ILE A 42 -14.89 -6.44 -19.17
CA ILE A 42 -15.11 -7.16 -20.44
C ILE A 42 -14.91 -8.66 -20.26
N TYR A 43 -13.83 -9.07 -19.58
CA TYR A 43 -13.54 -10.47 -19.30
C TYR A 43 -14.67 -11.15 -18.52
N ARG A 44 -15.24 -10.46 -17.53
CA ARG A 44 -16.36 -10.98 -16.72
C ARG A 44 -17.66 -11.11 -17.49
N VAL A 45 -17.93 -10.17 -18.40
CA VAL A 45 -19.07 -10.26 -19.31
C VAL A 45 -18.91 -11.46 -20.25
N ILE A 46 -17.72 -11.67 -20.83
CA ILE A 46 -17.44 -12.82 -21.70
C ILE A 46 -17.64 -14.14 -20.94
N LEU A 47 -17.15 -14.24 -19.69
CA LEU A 47 -17.38 -15.43 -18.86
C LEU A 47 -18.86 -15.68 -18.58
N SER A 48 -19.64 -14.62 -18.36
CA SER A 48 -21.09 -14.72 -18.12
C SER A 48 -21.83 -15.26 -19.35
N ILE A 49 -21.48 -14.77 -20.54
CA ILE A 49 -22.03 -15.25 -21.80
C ILE A 49 -21.67 -16.72 -22.02
N ASN A 50 -20.39 -17.08 -21.88
CA ASN A 50 -19.91 -18.45 -22.12
C ASN A 50 -20.48 -19.47 -21.13
N SER A 51 -20.72 -19.06 -19.89
CA SER A 51 -21.31 -19.93 -18.85
C SER A 51 -22.84 -19.89 -18.84
N SER A 52 -23.48 -19.09 -19.71
CA SER A 52 -24.94 -18.87 -19.71
C SER A 52 -25.49 -18.54 -18.32
N SER A 53 -24.73 -17.79 -17.52
CA SER A 53 -25.04 -17.51 -16.12
C SER A 53 -24.61 -16.10 -15.73
N ILE A 54 -25.41 -15.43 -14.90
CA ILE A 54 -25.10 -14.09 -14.37
C ILE A 54 -24.05 -14.12 -13.25
N THR A 55 -23.76 -15.30 -12.71
CA THR A 55 -22.86 -15.50 -11.56
C THR A 55 -21.49 -14.81 -11.70
N PRO A 56 -20.78 -14.84 -12.85
CA PRO A 56 -19.51 -14.13 -13.01
C PRO A 56 -19.62 -12.61 -12.84
N ILE A 57 -20.73 -12.01 -13.28
CA ILE A 57 -20.99 -10.58 -13.13
C ILE A 57 -21.28 -10.26 -11.67
N LEU A 58 -22.07 -11.08 -10.98
CA LEU A 58 -22.36 -10.90 -9.56
C LEU A 58 -21.08 -10.99 -8.70
N HIS A 59 -20.21 -11.97 -8.95
CA HIS A 59 -18.93 -12.06 -8.25
C HIS A 59 -18.02 -10.87 -8.54
N ALA A 60 -18.00 -10.36 -9.78
CA ALA A 60 -17.26 -9.16 -10.14
C ALA A 60 -17.79 -7.91 -9.42
N LEU A 61 -19.12 -7.79 -9.28
CA LEU A 61 -19.75 -6.70 -8.55
C LEU A 61 -19.43 -6.75 -7.05
N TYR A 62 -19.54 -7.93 -6.42
CA TYR A 62 -19.15 -8.09 -5.01
C TYR A 62 -17.66 -7.83 -4.79
N GLY A 63 -16.81 -8.36 -5.67
CA GLY A 63 -15.38 -8.07 -5.66
C GLY A 63 -15.09 -6.58 -5.79
N PHE A 64 -15.71 -5.89 -6.75
CA PHE A 64 -15.60 -4.44 -6.89
C PHE A 64 -15.98 -3.73 -5.59
N LEU A 65 -17.17 -3.98 -5.05
CA LEU A 65 -17.67 -3.27 -3.86
C LEU A 65 -16.76 -3.46 -2.64
N ILE A 66 -16.34 -4.70 -2.37
CA ILE A 66 -15.48 -5.03 -1.22
C ILE A 66 -14.11 -4.38 -1.39
N PHE A 67 -13.46 -4.60 -2.53
CA PHE A 67 -12.07 -4.16 -2.74
C PHE A 67 -11.95 -2.67 -3.04
N PHE A 68 -12.98 -2.06 -3.62
CA PHE A 68 -13.12 -0.60 -3.68
C PHE A 68 -13.23 -0.02 -2.27
N THR A 69 -14.07 -0.58 -1.41
CA THR A 69 -14.24 -0.08 -0.03
C THR A 69 -12.92 -0.16 0.74
N ILE A 70 -12.24 -1.30 0.69
CA ILE A 70 -10.93 -1.48 1.35
C ILE A 70 -9.90 -0.50 0.77
N GLY A 71 -9.73 -0.46 -0.54
CA GLY A 71 -8.77 0.44 -1.20
C GLY A 71 -9.05 1.91 -0.92
N TYR A 72 -10.32 2.32 -0.95
CA TYR A 72 -10.73 3.69 -0.67
C TYR A 72 -10.47 4.10 0.78
N LEU A 73 -10.72 3.22 1.75
CA LEU A 73 -10.41 3.48 3.15
C LEU A 73 -8.90 3.63 3.36
N LEU A 74 -8.08 2.74 2.77
CA LEU A 74 -6.62 2.83 2.87
C LEU A 74 -6.08 4.11 2.21
N TYR A 75 -6.65 4.51 1.08
CA TYR A 75 -6.35 5.79 0.42
C TYR A 75 -6.73 6.99 1.29
N LYS A 76 -7.92 6.97 1.92
CA LYS A 76 -8.38 8.02 2.84
C LYS A 76 -7.49 8.19 4.06
N VAL A 77 -6.89 7.11 4.55
CA VAL A 77 -5.99 7.13 5.70
C VAL A 77 -4.55 7.50 5.29
N ASN A 78 -4.30 7.76 4.00
CA ASN A 78 -2.96 8.01 3.43
C ASN A 78 -1.97 6.86 3.70
N LEU A 79 -2.49 5.62 3.72
CA LEU A 79 -1.64 4.41 3.77
C LEU A 79 -1.20 4.02 2.36
N TRP A 80 -2.11 4.13 1.40
CA TRP A 80 -1.90 3.74 0.01
C TRP A 80 -2.10 4.92 -0.94
N GLY A 81 -1.42 4.88 -2.08
CA GLY A 81 -1.63 5.81 -3.17
C GLY A 81 -2.91 5.52 -3.95
N GLY A 82 -3.32 6.49 -4.78
CA GLY A 82 -4.49 6.31 -5.65
C GLY A 82 -4.31 5.13 -6.63
N ALA A 83 -3.10 4.92 -7.13
CA ALA A 83 -2.76 3.80 -8.00
C ALA A 83 -2.97 2.44 -7.31
N ASP A 84 -2.47 2.27 -6.09
CA ASP A 84 -2.60 1.02 -5.32
C ASP A 84 -4.07 0.65 -5.08
N ALA A 85 -4.86 1.63 -4.64
CA ALA A 85 -6.30 1.46 -4.45
C ALA A 85 -6.99 1.11 -5.78
N THR A 86 -6.54 1.72 -6.88
CA THR A 86 -7.13 1.52 -8.20
C THR A 86 -6.89 0.13 -8.74
N LEU A 87 -5.65 -0.36 -8.60
CA LEU A 87 -5.28 -1.72 -9.00
C LEU A 87 -5.96 -2.76 -8.10
N LEU A 88 -6.14 -2.49 -6.80
CA LEU A 88 -6.84 -3.42 -5.90
C LEU A 88 -8.30 -3.64 -6.33
N PHE A 89 -9.03 -2.60 -6.70
CA PHE A 89 -10.41 -2.80 -7.15
C PHE A 89 -10.49 -3.43 -8.55
N ALA A 90 -9.52 -3.15 -9.44
CA ALA A 90 -9.43 -3.83 -10.74
C ALA A 90 -9.24 -5.35 -10.58
N MET A 91 -8.35 -5.75 -9.66
CA MET A 91 -8.16 -7.14 -9.24
C MET A 91 -9.45 -7.71 -8.64
N GLY A 92 -10.16 -6.92 -7.83
CA GLY A 92 -11.47 -7.28 -7.29
C GLY A 92 -12.52 -7.59 -8.35
N ILE A 93 -12.58 -6.81 -9.44
CA ILE A 93 -13.46 -7.09 -10.58
C ILE A 93 -13.02 -8.38 -11.28
N LEU A 94 -11.72 -8.48 -11.59
CA LEU A 94 -11.17 -9.58 -12.37
C LEU A 94 -11.33 -10.94 -11.70
N PHE A 95 -11.04 -11.02 -10.39
CA PHE A 95 -11.07 -12.26 -9.61
C PHE A 95 -12.33 -12.44 -8.78
N GLY A 96 -13.09 -11.36 -8.56
CA GLY A 96 -14.39 -11.40 -7.91
C GLY A 96 -14.29 -11.75 -6.42
N TYR A 97 -15.44 -11.83 -5.77
CA TYR A 97 -15.54 -12.34 -4.41
C TYR A 97 -16.55 -13.49 -4.35
N GLU A 98 -16.11 -14.64 -3.84
CA GLU A 98 -16.94 -15.86 -3.73
C GLU A 98 -17.13 -16.30 -2.29
N SER A 99 -16.02 -16.38 -1.55
CA SER A 99 -15.99 -16.82 -0.17
C SER A 99 -14.74 -16.26 0.52
N ILE A 100 -14.69 -16.39 1.85
CA ILE A 100 -13.54 -16.00 2.67
C ILE A 100 -12.27 -16.80 2.34
N ASN A 101 -12.42 -18.03 1.84
CA ASN A 101 -11.33 -18.90 1.41
C ASN A 101 -11.06 -18.79 -0.10
N GLY A 102 -11.62 -17.75 -0.74
CA GLY A 102 -11.42 -17.48 -2.16
C GLY A 102 -10.05 -16.85 -2.45
N PHE A 103 -9.76 -16.69 -3.74
CA PHE A 103 -8.48 -16.14 -4.19
C PHE A 103 -8.21 -14.72 -3.69
N MET A 104 -9.19 -13.81 -3.80
CA MET A 104 -8.97 -12.41 -3.44
C MET A 104 -8.70 -12.18 -1.94
N PRO A 105 -9.40 -12.84 -0.99
CA PRO A 105 -9.01 -12.79 0.41
C PRO A 105 -7.59 -13.31 0.68
N HIS A 106 -7.20 -14.44 0.07
CA HIS A 106 -5.83 -14.94 0.18
C HIS A 106 -4.81 -13.96 -0.40
N PHE A 107 -5.12 -13.37 -1.55
CA PHE A 107 -4.32 -12.32 -2.17
C PHE A 107 -4.15 -11.12 -1.25
N LEU A 108 -5.23 -10.67 -0.60
CA LEU A 108 -5.18 -9.52 0.30
C LEU A 108 -4.31 -9.80 1.53
N ILE A 109 -4.43 -11.00 2.13
CA ILE A 109 -3.59 -11.42 3.26
C ILE A 109 -2.11 -11.44 2.83
N ASN A 110 -1.82 -12.10 1.71
CA ASN A 110 -0.48 -12.15 1.15
C ASN A 110 0.06 -10.74 0.84
N LEU A 111 -0.77 -9.84 0.31
CA LEU A 111 -0.41 -8.46 0.01
C LEU A 111 -0.03 -7.67 1.24
N PHE A 112 -0.74 -7.83 2.36
CA PHE A 112 -0.34 -7.14 3.60
C PHE A 112 0.98 -7.68 4.15
N ILE A 113 1.18 -9.00 4.12
CA ILE A 113 2.42 -9.63 4.61
C ILE A 113 3.60 -9.22 3.73
N ILE A 114 3.51 -9.48 2.42
CA ILE A 114 4.55 -9.20 1.44
C ILE A 114 4.78 -7.70 1.32
N GLY A 115 3.73 -6.88 1.34
CA GLY A 115 3.82 -5.43 1.34
C GLY A 115 4.55 -4.89 2.58
N GLY A 116 4.29 -5.46 3.76
CA GLY A 116 5.01 -5.13 4.98
C GLY A 116 6.50 -5.47 4.88
N VAL A 117 6.82 -6.70 4.46
CA VAL A 117 8.21 -7.13 4.26
C VAL A 117 8.90 -6.26 3.21
N PHE A 118 8.26 -6.00 2.08
CA PHE A 118 8.79 -5.17 1.00
C PHE A 118 9.07 -3.74 1.49
N GLY A 119 8.15 -3.13 2.24
CA GLY A 119 8.34 -1.79 2.80
C GLY A 119 9.54 -1.70 3.75
N ILE A 120 9.74 -2.72 4.59
CA ILE A 120 10.91 -2.82 5.48
C ILE A 120 12.19 -2.93 4.64
N LEU A 121 12.23 -3.84 3.67
CA LEU A 121 13.39 -4.03 2.79
C LEU A 121 13.71 -2.77 1.99
N TYR A 122 12.71 -2.05 1.49
CA TYR A 122 12.90 -0.79 0.79
C TYR A 122 13.51 0.28 1.69
N CYS A 123 13.02 0.41 2.93
CA CYS A 123 13.57 1.35 3.90
C CYS A 123 15.02 1.01 4.25
N LEU A 124 15.34 -0.27 4.45
CA LEU A 124 16.71 -0.73 4.70
C LEU A 124 17.62 -0.43 3.50
N TYR A 125 17.18 -0.75 2.29
CA TYR A 125 17.92 -0.43 1.06
C TYR A 125 18.23 1.08 0.96
N LYS A 126 17.21 1.93 1.13
CA LYS A 126 17.37 3.39 1.00
C LYS A 126 18.27 3.95 2.11
N GLY A 127 18.12 3.46 3.33
CA GLY A 127 18.95 3.86 4.47
C GLY A 127 20.42 3.47 4.30
N ILE A 128 20.70 2.25 3.82
CA ILE A 128 22.08 1.81 3.53
C ILE A 128 22.67 2.63 2.37
N LYS A 129 21.92 2.81 1.28
CA LYS A 129 22.38 3.54 0.09
C LYS A 129 22.77 4.99 0.40
N GLU A 130 22.02 5.65 1.27
CA GLU A 130 22.25 7.05 1.64
C GLU A 130 23.12 7.19 2.92
N ASN A 131 23.70 6.08 3.41
CA ASN A 131 24.53 6.03 4.64
C ASN A 131 23.84 6.68 5.87
N LEU A 132 22.54 6.41 6.03
CA LEU A 132 21.75 6.95 7.13
C LEU A 132 22.24 6.38 8.46
N LYS A 133 22.77 7.25 9.32
CA LYS A 133 23.16 6.87 10.69
C LYS A 133 21.90 6.78 11.54
N TYR A 134 21.68 5.61 12.13
CA TYR A 134 20.62 5.44 13.11
C TYR A 134 20.91 6.33 14.33
N THR A 135 20.11 7.37 14.50
CA THR A 135 20.06 8.14 15.74
C THR A 135 18.98 7.51 16.63
N SER A 136 19.18 7.57 17.94
CA SER A 136 18.35 6.87 18.94
C SER A 136 16.85 7.02 18.69
N PRO A 137 16.01 6.05 19.10
CA PRO A 137 14.59 6.07 18.81
C PRO A 137 13.93 7.25 19.55
N LYS A 138 13.77 8.38 18.85
CA LYS A 138 13.00 9.54 19.34
C LYS A 138 11.52 9.21 19.58
N TYR A 139 11.06 8.05 19.10
CA TYR A 139 9.67 7.64 19.04
C TYR A 139 9.35 6.35 19.82
N MET A 140 10.07 6.05 20.91
CA MET A 140 9.57 5.05 21.86
C MET A 140 8.36 5.63 22.60
N SER A 141 7.16 5.27 22.14
CA SER A 141 5.95 5.62 22.88
C SER A 141 5.96 4.85 24.22
N LYS A 142 5.57 5.52 25.31
CA LYS A 142 5.39 4.87 26.62
C LYS A 142 4.50 3.63 26.54
N ILE A 143 3.60 3.60 25.55
CA ILE A 143 2.69 2.49 25.25
C ILE A 143 3.47 1.20 24.94
N TYR A 144 4.53 1.24 24.12
CA TYR A 144 5.30 0.02 23.80
C TYR A 144 5.98 -0.57 25.02
N LEU A 145 6.53 0.28 25.89
CA LEU A 145 7.14 -0.16 27.14
C LEU A 145 6.09 -0.83 28.04
N ILE A 146 4.91 -0.22 28.19
CA ILE A 146 3.79 -0.77 28.97
C ILE A 146 3.35 -2.13 28.40
N CYS A 147 3.18 -2.24 27.06
CA CYS A 147 2.84 -3.49 26.39
C CYS A 147 3.91 -4.57 26.64
N SER A 148 5.19 -4.23 26.53
CA SER A 148 6.27 -5.19 26.79
C SER A 148 6.28 -5.68 28.25
N ILE A 149 6.06 -4.78 29.22
CA ILE A 149 5.97 -5.15 30.64
C ILE A 149 4.77 -6.06 30.87
N PHE A 150 3.60 -5.73 30.32
CA PHE A 150 2.40 -6.54 30.46
C PHE A 150 2.58 -7.94 29.88
N ILE A 151 3.23 -8.06 28.73
CA ILE A 151 3.48 -9.35 28.07
C ILE A 151 4.50 -10.19 28.87
N VAL A 152 5.56 -9.57 29.37
CA VAL A 152 6.50 -10.25 30.27
C VAL A 152 5.81 -10.71 31.55
N LEU A 153 4.97 -9.88 32.17
CA LEU A 153 4.21 -10.27 33.36
C LEU A 153 3.25 -11.43 33.07
N SER A 154 2.51 -11.37 31.95
CA SER A 154 1.60 -12.45 31.56
C SER A 154 2.31 -13.77 31.31
N TYR A 155 3.55 -13.76 30.80
CA TYR A 155 4.36 -14.97 30.61
C TYR A 155 4.63 -15.70 31.95
N PHE A 156 4.83 -14.95 33.04
CA PHE A 156 5.03 -15.53 34.38
C PHE A 156 3.75 -16.00 35.06
N LEU A 157 2.57 -15.51 34.65
CA LEU A 157 1.27 -15.89 35.21
C LEU A 157 0.65 -17.13 34.55
N ILE A 158 1.13 -17.49 33.36
CA ILE A 158 0.67 -18.68 32.64
C ILE A 158 1.46 -19.88 33.18
N ASP A 159 0.79 -20.99 33.50
CA ASP A 159 1.46 -22.24 33.87
C ASP A 159 1.60 -23.19 32.67
N ASP A 160 0.61 -23.19 31.78
CA ASP A 160 0.55 -24.03 30.58
C ASP A 160 1.67 -23.72 29.59
N ILE A 161 2.51 -24.72 29.29
CA ILE A 161 3.66 -24.57 28.40
C ILE A 161 3.25 -24.29 26.94
N SER A 162 2.11 -24.81 26.49
CA SER A 162 1.60 -24.55 25.15
C SER A 162 1.24 -23.08 24.95
N LEU A 163 0.82 -22.40 26.01
CA LEU A 163 0.57 -20.96 26.00
C LEU A 163 1.85 -20.14 26.28
N LYS A 164 2.84 -20.66 27.02
CA LYS A 164 4.12 -19.95 27.25
C LYS A 164 4.90 -19.69 25.97
N ILE A 165 4.96 -20.67 25.06
CA ILE A 165 5.74 -20.58 23.82
C ILE A 165 5.34 -19.35 22.96
N PRO A 166 4.06 -19.10 22.61
CA PRO A 166 3.70 -17.92 21.85
C PRO A 166 3.97 -16.60 22.59
N PHE A 167 3.79 -16.56 23.91
CA PHE A 167 4.14 -15.38 24.71
C PHE A 167 5.64 -15.09 24.69
N PHE A 168 6.49 -16.12 24.73
CA PHE A 168 7.93 -15.98 24.58
C PHE A 168 8.30 -15.35 23.22
N PHE A 169 7.67 -15.81 22.13
CA PHE A 169 7.88 -15.19 20.82
C PHE A 169 7.40 -13.73 20.78
N LEU A 170 6.29 -13.38 21.43
CA LEU A 170 5.83 -11.98 21.53
C LEU A 170 6.81 -11.09 22.29
N ILE A 171 7.43 -11.60 23.36
CA ILE A 171 8.48 -10.88 24.12
C ILE A 171 9.65 -10.51 23.20
N ILE A 172 10.04 -11.38 22.27
CA ILE A 172 11.13 -11.12 21.32
C ILE A 172 10.65 -10.23 20.16
N LEU A 173 9.45 -10.47 19.64
CA LEU A 173 8.92 -9.80 18.45
C LEU A 173 8.65 -8.31 18.71
N ILE A 174 8.21 -7.94 19.92
CA ILE A 174 7.87 -6.55 20.25
C ILE A 174 9.08 -5.62 20.18
N PRO A 175 10.21 -5.87 20.87
CA PRO A 175 11.43 -5.08 20.73
C PRO A 175 11.88 -4.95 19.27
N ILE A 176 11.82 -6.04 18.50
CA ILE A 176 12.17 -6.04 17.08
C ILE A 176 11.23 -5.13 16.28
N SER A 177 9.92 -5.21 16.51
CA SER A 177 8.93 -4.36 15.85
C SER A 177 9.15 -2.87 16.14
N ILE A 178 9.56 -2.52 17.36
CA ILE A 178 9.88 -1.14 17.75
C ILE A 178 11.10 -0.64 16.98
N LEU A 179 12.15 -1.46 16.87
CA LEU A 179 13.34 -1.11 16.09
C LEU A 179 12.99 -0.88 14.62
N ILE A 180 12.17 -1.76 14.03
CA ILE A 180 11.70 -1.64 12.65
C ILE A 180 10.87 -0.36 12.46
N VAL A 181 9.88 -0.10 13.32
CA VAL A 181 9.03 1.09 13.22
C VAL A 181 9.86 2.37 13.42
N SER A 182 10.78 2.37 14.38
CA SER A 182 11.65 3.52 14.63
C SER A 182 12.56 3.81 13.44
N TYR A 183 13.15 2.76 12.85
CA TYR A 183 14.01 2.88 11.69
C TYR A 183 13.26 3.34 10.44
N THR A 184 12.12 2.72 10.13
CA THR A 184 11.27 3.13 8.99
C THR A 184 10.79 4.57 9.13
N LYS A 185 10.47 5.01 10.36
CA LYS A 185 10.12 6.41 10.65
C LYS A 185 11.29 7.37 10.44
N LEU A 186 12.49 6.99 10.86
CA LEU A 186 13.71 7.77 10.60
C LEU A 186 13.98 7.92 9.10
N VAL A 187 13.91 6.81 8.34
CA VAL A 187 14.04 6.83 6.88
C VAL A 187 12.98 7.73 6.25
N GLN A 188 11.74 7.67 6.73
CA GLN A 188 10.68 8.54 6.25
C GLN A 188 11.04 10.02 6.45
N ASP A 189 11.40 10.40 7.66
CA ASP A 189 11.58 11.81 8.03
C ASP A 189 12.85 12.42 7.42
N GLU A 190 13.95 11.65 7.31
CA GLU A 190 15.24 12.15 6.80
C GLU A 190 15.41 11.94 5.29
N LEU A 191 14.85 10.87 4.71
CA LEU A 191 15.13 10.48 3.32
C LEU A 191 13.92 10.57 2.38
N LEU A 192 12.68 10.47 2.87
CA LEU A 192 11.47 10.54 2.02
C LEU A 192 10.86 11.95 1.99
N ILE A 193 11.05 12.75 3.04
CA ILE A 193 10.60 14.13 3.06
C ILE A 193 11.63 15.01 2.36
N ARG A 194 11.28 15.61 1.22
CA ARG A 194 12.21 16.41 0.40
C ARG A 194 11.58 17.69 -0.11
N LYS A 195 12.42 18.72 -0.31
CA LYS A 195 12.01 19.98 -0.95
C LYS A 195 12.13 19.86 -2.46
N VAL A 196 11.00 19.91 -3.17
CA VAL A 196 10.91 19.76 -4.62
C VAL A 196 10.40 21.06 -5.25
N SER A 197 10.85 21.34 -6.47
CA SER A 197 10.38 22.50 -7.25
C SER A 197 8.92 22.31 -7.66
N ILE A 198 8.13 23.38 -7.68
CA ILE A 198 6.72 23.31 -8.11
C ILE A 198 6.57 22.73 -9.52
N LEU A 199 7.52 23.02 -10.42
CA LEU A 199 7.50 22.50 -11.79
C LEU A 199 7.66 20.99 -11.91
N LYS A 200 8.12 20.32 -10.84
CA LYS A 200 8.28 18.86 -10.79
C LYS A 200 7.11 18.17 -10.08
N LEU A 201 6.13 18.92 -9.57
CA LEU A 201 4.97 18.35 -8.90
C LEU A 201 4.02 17.74 -9.92
N THR A 202 3.46 16.60 -9.56
CA THR A 202 2.45 15.89 -10.33
C THR A 202 1.13 15.83 -9.54
N GLU A 203 0.04 15.48 -10.23
CA GLU A 203 -1.24 15.25 -9.54
C GLU A 203 -1.09 14.05 -8.60
N GLY A 204 -1.60 14.18 -7.37
CA GLY A 204 -1.53 13.12 -6.37
C GLY A 204 -0.30 13.20 -5.45
N ASP A 205 0.67 14.09 -5.70
CA ASP A 205 1.83 14.29 -4.82
C ASP A 205 1.41 14.65 -3.38
N TRP A 206 2.03 14.03 -2.39
CA TRP A 206 1.71 14.28 -0.97
C TRP A 206 2.52 15.42 -0.39
N ILE A 207 1.83 16.48 0.03
CA ILE A 207 2.45 17.63 0.69
C ILE A 207 2.69 17.35 2.17
N ASN A 208 3.89 17.65 2.67
CA ASN A 208 4.24 17.44 4.08
C ASN A 208 3.85 18.62 5.00
N GLU A 209 3.57 19.80 4.44
CA GLU A 209 3.28 21.04 5.18
C GLU A 209 2.22 21.90 4.48
N ASP A 210 1.28 22.49 5.23
CA ASP A 210 0.25 23.35 4.63
C ASP A 210 0.86 24.48 3.81
N ILE A 211 0.44 24.61 2.54
CA ILE A 211 0.88 25.69 1.66
C ILE A 211 -0.09 26.85 1.83
N LYS A 212 0.38 27.93 2.48
CA LYS A 212 -0.39 29.15 2.75
C LYS A 212 0.17 30.33 1.98
N ILE A 213 -0.71 31.11 1.35
CA ILE A 213 -0.35 32.39 0.73
C ILE A 213 -1.33 33.45 1.19
N ASN A 214 -0.80 34.56 1.73
CA ASN A 214 -1.58 35.66 2.29
C ASN A 214 -2.64 35.17 3.30
N GLY A 215 -2.26 34.23 4.18
CA GLY A 215 -3.15 33.63 5.18
C GLY A 215 -4.15 32.60 4.64
N LYS A 216 -4.35 32.47 3.33
CA LYS A 216 -5.25 31.49 2.72
C LYS A 216 -4.52 30.17 2.45
N ILE A 217 -5.08 29.07 2.92
CA ILE A 217 -4.57 27.72 2.64
C ILE A 217 -4.93 27.35 1.19
N ILE A 218 -3.92 26.92 0.42
CA ILE A 218 -4.07 26.45 -0.96
C ILE A 218 -4.10 24.93 -1.00
N VAL A 219 -3.18 24.29 -0.29
CA VAL A 219 -3.08 22.84 -0.13
C VAL A 219 -2.87 22.53 1.34
N ARG A 220 -3.62 21.56 1.86
CA ARG A 220 -3.43 21.08 3.24
C ARG A 220 -2.56 19.84 3.22
N LYS A 221 -1.77 19.67 4.28
CA LYS A 221 -1.03 18.42 4.53
C LYS A 221 -1.94 17.18 4.58
N ARG A 222 -3.19 17.35 5.00
CA ARG A 222 -4.18 16.27 5.14
C ARG A 222 -4.93 15.94 3.85
N ASP A 223 -4.66 16.65 2.75
CA ASP A 223 -5.25 16.32 1.46
C ASP A 223 -4.59 15.03 0.91
N ASN A 224 -5.36 14.16 0.24
CA ASN A 224 -4.90 12.86 -0.27
C ASN A 224 -4.06 12.99 -1.56
N GLY A 225 -3.23 14.03 -1.62
CA GLY A 225 -2.49 14.46 -2.81
C GLY A 225 -2.96 15.80 -3.37
N ILE A 226 -2.10 16.43 -4.18
CA ILE A 226 -2.42 17.69 -4.87
C ILE A 226 -3.39 17.41 -6.02
N SER A 227 -4.52 18.11 -6.05
CA SER A 227 -5.45 18.07 -7.20
C SER A 227 -4.94 18.91 -8.39
N LEU A 228 -5.38 18.61 -9.60
CA LEU A 228 -5.05 19.41 -10.80
C LEU A 228 -5.32 20.91 -10.61
N LYS A 229 -6.48 21.28 -10.03
CA LYS A 229 -6.83 22.69 -9.76
C LYS A 229 -5.86 23.36 -8.78
N GLN A 230 -5.37 22.61 -7.79
CA GLN A 230 -4.36 23.11 -6.86
C GLN A 230 -2.99 23.24 -7.54
N LEU A 231 -2.62 22.26 -8.38
CA LEU A 231 -1.37 22.25 -9.13
C LEU A 231 -1.28 23.44 -10.11
N GLU A 232 -2.36 23.71 -10.86
CA GLU A 232 -2.48 24.89 -11.73
C GLU A 232 -2.25 26.19 -10.95
N LYS A 233 -2.91 26.32 -9.79
CA LYS A 233 -2.75 27.49 -8.92
C LYS A 233 -1.32 27.62 -8.40
N LEU A 234 -0.68 26.52 -7.99
CA LEU A 234 0.73 26.54 -7.57
C LEU A 234 1.66 26.97 -8.71
N ASN A 235 1.39 26.51 -9.94
CA ASN A 235 2.15 26.91 -11.13
C ASN A 235 2.01 28.41 -11.45
N GLU A 236 0.81 28.98 -11.31
CA GLU A 236 0.63 30.44 -11.44
C GLU A 236 1.43 31.23 -10.39
N LEU A 237 1.46 30.73 -9.16
CA LEU A 237 2.17 31.37 -8.06
C LEU A 237 3.69 31.25 -8.21
N TYR A 238 4.15 30.15 -8.79
CA TYR A 238 5.52 29.97 -9.23
C TYR A 238 5.92 31.01 -10.28
N LYS A 239 5.10 31.20 -11.33
CA LYS A 239 5.31 32.23 -12.36
C LYS A 239 5.38 33.64 -11.76
N LYS A 240 4.59 33.91 -10.72
CA LYS A 240 4.59 35.20 -9.97
C LYS A 240 5.75 35.33 -8.97
N GLY A 241 6.66 34.35 -8.90
CA GLY A 241 7.83 34.37 -8.01
C GLY A 241 7.52 34.21 -6.52
N ARG A 242 6.27 33.90 -6.15
CA ARG A 242 5.82 33.87 -4.75
C ARG A 242 6.23 32.60 -4.01
N ILE A 243 6.42 31.52 -4.74
CA ILE A 243 6.82 30.22 -4.18
C ILE A 243 7.65 29.48 -5.23
N ARG A 244 8.72 28.81 -4.79
CA ARG A 244 9.63 28.09 -5.68
C ARG A 244 9.67 26.59 -5.40
N LYS A 245 9.67 26.23 -4.12
CA LYS A 245 9.79 24.86 -3.65
C LYS A 245 8.73 24.58 -2.59
N VAL A 246 8.32 23.32 -2.52
CA VAL A 246 7.42 22.80 -1.50
C VAL A 246 8.02 21.53 -0.91
N THR A 247 7.65 21.20 0.32
CA THR A 247 8.08 19.97 0.97
C THR A 247 7.07 18.87 0.65
N ILE A 248 7.52 17.81 -0.03
CA ILE A 248 6.71 16.64 -0.34
C ILE A 248 7.15 15.43 0.48
N LYS A 249 6.26 14.46 0.64
CA LYS A 249 6.56 13.12 1.12
C LYS A 249 6.61 12.18 -0.09
N GLU A 250 7.82 11.80 -0.49
CA GLU A 250 8.03 10.88 -1.60
C GLU A 250 7.53 9.47 -1.24
N GLY A 251 6.75 8.87 -2.13
CA GLY A 251 6.25 7.50 -1.99
C GLY A 251 7.33 6.44 -2.22
N MET A 252 7.07 5.23 -1.73
CA MET A 252 7.80 4.03 -2.13
C MET A 252 7.07 3.33 -3.27
N PRO A 253 7.78 2.68 -4.21
CA PRO A 253 7.14 1.92 -5.27
C PRO A 253 6.52 0.63 -4.69
N PHE A 254 5.22 0.62 -4.44
CA PHE A 254 4.52 -0.46 -3.73
C PHE A 254 3.96 -1.53 -4.67
N ILE A 255 3.73 -1.25 -5.95
CA ILE A 255 3.13 -2.22 -6.88
C ILE A 255 3.92 -3.52 -7.07
N PRO A 256 5.26 -3.56 -6.95
CA PRO A 256 5.99 -4.82 -6.91
C PRO A 256 5.48 -5.80 -5.84
N SER A 257 4.97 -5.33 -4.70
CA SER A 257 4.37 -6.21 -3.69
C SER A 257 3.06 -6.82 -4.17
N PHE A 258 2.24 -6.10 -4.96
CA PHE A 258 1.06 -6.67 -5.61
C PHE A 258 1.44 -7.80 -6.55
N LEU A 259 2.48 -7.61 -7.36
CA LEU A 259 2.95 -8.62 -8.31
C LEU A 259 3.42 -9.89 -7.60
N ILE A 260 4.28 -9.74 -6.58
CA ILE A 260 4.78 -10.88 -5.79
C ILE A 260 3.61 -11.58 -5.07
N SER A 261 2.66 -10.83 -4.55
CA SER A 261 1.48 -11.39 -3.88
C SER A 261 0.58 -12.15 -4.83
N LEU A 262 0.39 -11.68 -6.07
CA LEU A 262 -0.37 -12.42 -7.08
C LEU A 262 0.29 -13.78 -7.37
N ILE A 263 1.61 -13.78 -7.60
CA ILE A 263 2.38 -15.00 -7.89
C ILE A 263 2.24 -15.99 -6.74
N ILE A 264 2.50 -15.54 -5.51
CA ILE A 264 2.43 -16.39 -4.34
C ILE A 264 1.01 -16.94 -4.14
N THR A 265 -0.01 -16.09 -4.28
CA THR A 265 -1.40 -16.53 -4.09
C THR A 265 -1.80 -17.58 -5.13
N TYR A 266 -1.32 -17.45 -6.37
CA TYR A 266 -1.62 -18.40 -7.43
C TYR A 266 -0.99 -19.78 -7.18
N TYR A 267 0.27 -19.84 -6.75
CA TYR A 267 0.97 -21.12 -6.55
C TYR A 267 0.73 -21.75 -5.18
N PHE A 268 0.55 -20.94 -4.15
CA PHE A 268 0.57 -21.38 -2.76
C PHE A 268 -0.71 -21.06 -1.98
N GLY A 269 -1.65 -20.29 -2.56
CA GLY A 269 -2.80 -19.80 -1.82
C GLY A 269 -2.36 -18.87 -0.69
N ASN A 270 -2.87 -19.07 0.52
CA ASN A 270 -2.53 -18.24 1.67
C ASN A 270 -1.19 -18.68 2.30
N ILE A 271 -0.21 -17.79 2.38
CA ILE A 271 1.08 -18.09 3.05
C ILE A 271 0.88 -18.56 4.49
N LEU A 272 -0.09 -18.02 5.22
CA LEU A 272 -0.33 -18.41 6.61
C LEU A 272 -0.76 -19.86 6.73
N LEU A 273 -1.49 -20.39 5.73
CA LEU A 273 -1.89 -21.80 5.72
C LEU A 273 -0.73 -22.75 5.39
N LEU A 274 0.37 -22.26 4.81
CA LEU A 274 1.59 -23.06 4.62
C LEU A 274 2.45 -23.15 5.88
N LEU A 275 2.30 -22.18 6.79
CA LEU A 275 3.08 -22.07 8.02
C LEU A 275 2.40 -22.76 9.22
N LEU A 276 1.12 -23.11 9.08
CA LEU A 276 0.30 -23.85 10.04
C LEU A 276 0.25 -25.33 9.67
#